data_AF-A0A7D6HGF2-F1
#
_entry.id   AF-A0A7D6HGF2-F1
#
_cell.length_a   1.000
_cell.length_b   1.000
_cell.length_c   1.000
_cell.angle_alpha   90.00
_cell.angle_beta   90.00
_cell.angle_gamma   90.00
#
_symmetry.space_group_name_H-M   'P 1'
#
loop_
_entity.id
_entity.type
_entity.pdbx_description
1 polymer ?
#
loop_
_entity_poly.entity_id
_entity_poly.type
_entity_poly.pdbx_seq_one_letter_code
_entity_poly.pdbx_strand_id
1 'polypeptide(L)' 'MTAVAEGAILAANSDLFNKAPLFTTLNDKITLEFEMRHKEIIDHFGRYPHRNGILNRVSTPEEILFLKKSGSSF' A
#
# COMPACT_ATOMS: atom_id res chain seq x y z
N MET A 1 -29.68 31.10 6.57
CA MET A 1 -28.36 31.29 5.93
C MET A 1 -27.40 31.55 7.07
N THR A 2 -26.53 30.63 7.47
CA THR A 2 -25.43 30.11 6.64
C THR A 2 -25.04 28.70 7.11
N ALA A 3 -24.89 27.78 6.17
CA ALA A 3 -24.49 26.39 6.39
C ALA A 3 -23.06 26.32 6.94
N VAL A 4 -22.87 25.53 8.00
CA VAL A 4 -21.54 25.20 8.52
C VAL A 4 -21.00 24.03 7.69
N ALA A 5 -19.81 24.20 7.13
CA ALA A 5 -19.20 23.29 6.19
C ALA A 5 -18.87 21.92 6.83
N GLU A 6 -19.73 20.93 6.58
CA GLU A 6 -19.39 19.51 6.68
C GLU A 6 -18.44 19.16 5.53
N GLY A 7 -17.12 19.25 5.74
CA GLY A 7 -16.17 18.95 4.67
C GLY A 7 -14.74 18.64 5.08
N ALA A 8 -14.40 18.63 6.37
CA ALA A 8 -13.01 18.56 6.82
C ALA A 8 -12.51 17.16 7.26
N ILE A 9 -13.31 16.09 7.10
CA ILE A 9 -12.95 14.77 7.65
C ILE A 9 -12.32 13.83 6.61
N LEU A 10 -12.41 14.12 5.30
CA LEU A 10 -12.02 13.14 4.27
C LEU A 10 -10.54 13.18 3.83
N ALA A 11 -9.77 14.22 4.17
CA ALA A 11 -8.40 14.39 3.65
C ALA A 11 -7.29 13.79 4.54
N ALA A 12 -7.58 13.40 5.78
CA ALA A 12 -6.55 12.94 6.72
C ALA A 12 -6.06 11.50 6.48
N ASN A 13 -6.75 10.72 5.64
CA ASN A 13 -6.49 9.28 5.49
C ASN A 13 -5.65 8.93 4.25
N SER A 14 -5.32 9.88 3.37
CA SER A 14 -4.50 9.62 2.18
C SER A 14 -2.99 9.66 2.43
N ASP A 15 -2.55 10.25 3.56
CA ASP A 15 -1.12 10.41 3.90
C ASP A 15 -0.55 9.31 4.80
N LEU A 16 -1.36 8.33 5.24
CA LEU A 16 -0.89 7.22 6.08
C LEU A 16 0.15 6.31 5.40
N PHE A 17 0.33 6.42 4.08
CA PHE A 17 1.26 5.62 3.29
C PHE A 17 2.42 6.40 2.69
N ASN A 18 2.61 7.68 3.03
CA ASN A 18 3.74 8.45 2.49
C ASN A 18 4.97 8.33 3.39
N LYS A 19 5.54 7.11 3.47
CA LYS A 19 6.73 6.83 4.30
C LYS A 19 8.06 7.20 3.64
N ALA A 20 8.04 7.56 2.35
CA ALA A 20 9.24 7.90 1.58
C ALA A 20 10.14 8.96 2.25
N PRO A 21 9.60 10.05 2.85
CA PRO A 21 10.45 11.07 3.48
C PRO A 21 11.22 10.54 4.69
N LEU A 22 10.61 9.67 5.50
CA LEU A 22 11.19 9.14 6.74
C LEU A 22 12.43 8.28 6.46
N PHE A 23 12.34 7.38 5.48
CA PHE A 23 13.43 6.46 5.17
C PHE A 23 14.57 7.12 4.39
N THR A 24 14.28 8.16 3.60
CA THR A 24 15.34 9.00 3.01
C THR A 24 16.15 9.72 4.09
N THR A 25 15.49 10.24 5.13
CA THR A 25 16.18 10.93 6.23
C THR A 25 17.06 9.99 7.08
N LEU A 26 16.65 8.74 7.26
CA LEU A 26 17.40 7.73 8.02
C LEU A 26 18.57 7.12 7.23
N ASN A 27 18.70 7.42 5.93
CA ASN A 27 19.68 6.83 5.01
C ASN A 27 19.64 5.29 4.96
N ASP A 28 18.49 4.69 5.29
CA ASP A 28 18.28 3.25 5.22
C ASP A 28 17.75 2.87 3.83
N LYS A 29 18.70 2.71 2.90
CA LYS A 29 18.42 2.38 1.49
C LYS A 29 17.64 1.08 1.34
N ILE A 30 17.94 0.09 2.18
CA ILE A 30 17.31 -1.23 2.10
C ILE A 30 15.83 -1.08 2.46
N THR A 31 15.52 -0.41 3.58
CA THR A 31 14.12 -0.20 3.95
C THR A 31 13.37 0.65 2.93
N LEU A 32 14.00 1.69 2.37
CA LEU A 32 13.37 2.49 1.32
C LEU A 32 13.03 1.66 0.08
N GLU A 33 13.93 0.78 -0.37
CA GLU A 33 13.67 -0.12 -1.50
C GLU A 33 12.49 -1.07 -1.22
N PHE A 34 12.41 -1.63 -0.02
CA PHE A 34 11.27 -2.47 0.36
C PHE A 34 9.96 -1.69 0.38
N GLU A 35 9.94 -0.48 0.91
CA GLU A 35 8.72 0.35 0.97
C GLU A 35 8.26 0.79 -0.42
N MET A 36 9.18 1.05 -1.36
CA MET A 36 8.84 1.29 -2.76
C MET A 36 8.17 0.07 -3.39
N ARG A 37 8.70 -1.14 -3.15
CA ARG A 37 8.05 -2.39 -3.64
C ARG A 37 6.69 -2.63 -3.01
N HIS A 38 6.51 -2.35 -1.71
CA HIS A 38 5.19 -2.44 -1.08
C HIS A 38 4.21 -1.46 -1.73
N LYS A 39 4.66 -0.22 -2.00
CA LYS A 39 3.85 0.79 -2.66
C LYS A 39 3.41 0.34 -4.04
N GLU A 40 4.31 -0.23 -4.86
CA GLU A 40 3.94 -0.76 -6.18
C GLU A 40 2.83 -1.82 -6.11
N ILE A 41 2.89 -2.74 -5.13
CA ILE A 41 1.86 -3.76 -4.91
C ILE A 41 0.52 -3.11 -4.55
N ILE A 42 0.51 -2.15 -3.62
CA ILE A 42 -0.71 -1.44 -3.22
C ILE A 42 -1.26 -0.60 -4.37
N ASP A 43 -0.41 0.07 -5.14
CA ASP A 43 -0.84 0.87 -6.29
C ASP A 43 -1.47 0.00 -7.39
N HIS A 44 -0.96 -1.24 -7.59
CA HIS A 44 -1.49 -2.16 -8.62
C HIS A 44 -2.74 -2.93 -8.16
N PHE A 45 -2.75 -3.44 -6.93
CA PHE A 45 -3.79 -4.37 -6.46
C PHE A 45 -4.74 -3.75 -5.42
N GLY A 46 -4.41 -2.59 -4.85
CA GLY A 46 -5.14 -1.97 -3.74
C GLY A 46 -5.06 -2.73 -2.41
N ARG A 47 -4.30 -3.84 -2.36
CA ARG A 47 -4.17 -4.75 -1.22
C ARG A 47 -2.92 -5.62 -1.39
N TYR A 48 -2.60 -6.42 -0.36
CA TYR A 48 -1.50 -7.39 -0.42
C TYR A 48 -1.98 -8.78 -0.83
N PRO A 49 -1.70 -9.27 -2.05
CA PRO A 49 -2.24 -10.54 -2.54
C PRO A 49 -1.80 -11.76 -1.73
N HIS A 50 -0.60 -11.72 -1.14
CA HIS A 50 -0.08 -12.81 -0.30
C HIS A 50 -0.88 -12.99 1.00
N ARG A 51 -1.68 -11.98 1.42
CA ARG A 51 -2.56 -12.07 2.59
C ARG A 51 -3.95 -12.58 2.26
N ASN A 52 -4.28 -12.84 0.99
CA ASN A 52 -5.63 -13.23 0.60
C ASN A 52 -6.06 -14.53 1.28
N GLY A 53 -5.18 -15.54 1.36
CA GLY A 53 -5.49 -16.82 1.99
C GLY A 53 -5.83 -16.70 3.49
N ILE A 54 -5.02 -15.97 4.25
CA ILE A 54 -5.24 -15.79 5.70
C ILE A 54 -6.43 -14.89 6.02
N LEU A 55 -6.84 -14.02 5.09
CA LEU A 55 -7.98 -13.10 5.22
C LEU A 55 -9.26 -13.64 4.57
N ASN A 56 -9.28 -14.91 4.13
CA ASN A 56 -10.41 -15.53 3.43
C ASN A 56 -10.87 -14.77 2.19
N ARG A 57 -9.94 -14.20 1.41
CA ARG A 57 -10.20 -13.51 0.14
C ARG A 57 -9.82 -14.42 -1.03
N VAL A 58 -10.59 -14.34 -2.10
CA VAL A 58 -10.25 -14.99 -3.37
C VAL A 58 -9.28 -14.10 -4.15
N SER A 59 -8.17 -14.68 -4.59
CA SER A 59 -7.22 -14.01 -5.49
C SER A 59 -7.74 -14.01 -6.93
N THR A 60 -7.55 -12.89 -7.61
CA THR A 60 -7.78 -12.74 -9.06
C THR A 60 -6.71 -13.49 -9.87
N PRO A 61 -6.95 -13.79 -11.16
CA PRO A 61 -5.95 -14.40 -12.03
C PRO A 61 -4.62 -13.62 -12.06
N GLU A 62 -4.68 -12.30 -12.08
CA GLU A 62 -3.52 -11.39 -12.09
C GLU A 62 -2.74 -11.50 -10.78
N GLU A 63 -3.43 -11.52 -9.65
CA GLU A 63 -2.83 -11.74 -8.33
C GLU A 63 -2.19 -13.14 -8.23
N ILE A 64 -2.81 -14.18 -8.78
CA ILE A 64 -2.24 -15.53 -8.80
C ILE A 64 -0.95 -15.57 -9.64
N LEU A 65 -0.94 -14.90 -10.80
CA LEU A 65 0.27 -14.80 -11.62
C LEU A 65 1.37 -14.00 -10.92
N PHE A 66 1.01 -12.92 -10.23
CA PHE A 66 1.95 -12.15 -9.42
C PHE A 66 2.56 -13.00 -8.31
N LEU A 67 1.75 -13.76 -7.57
CA LEU A 67 2.22 -14.62 -6.48
C LEU A 67 3.20 -15.71 -6.93
N LYS A 68 3.17 -16.13 -8.20
CA LYS A 68 4.13 -17.09 -8.76
C LYS A 68 5.51 -16.50 -9.06
N LYS A 69 5.66 -15.17 -9.09
CA LYS A 69 6.95 -14.51 -9.36
C LYS A 69 7.86 -14.57 -8.13
N SER A 70 9.17 -14.62 -8.33
CA SER A 70 10.13 -14.42 -7.24
C SER A 70 10.03 -13.00 -6.68
N GLY A 71 10.15 -12.86 -5.35
CA GLY A 71 10.00 -11.56 -4.69
C GLY A 71 8.55 -11.04 -4.61
N SER A 72 7.55 -11.88 -4.87
CA SER A 72 6.13 -11.53 -4.70
C SER A 72 5.64 -11.56 -3.25
N SER A 73 6.50 -12.01 -2.33
CA SER A 73 6.26 -12.11 -0.89
C SER A 73 7.48 -11.59 -0.13
N PHE A 74 7.24 -10.63 0.76
CA PHE A 74 8.19 -10.01 1.67
C PHE A 74 7.43 -9.38 2.84
#